data_AF-A0A8T7JY77-F1
#
_entry.id   AF-A0A8T7JY77-F1
#
_cell.length_a   1.000
_cell.length_b   1.000
_cell.length_c   1.000
_cell.angle_alpha   90.00
_cell.angle_beta   90.00
_cell.angle_gamma   90.00
#
_symmetry.space_group_name_H-M   'P 1'
#
loop_
_entity.id
_entity.type
_entity.pdbx_description
1 polymer ?
#
loop_
_entity_poly.entity_id
_entity_poly.type
_entity_poly.pdbx_seq_one_letter_code
_entity_poly.pdbx_strand_id
1 'polypeptide(L)'
;MALENILILAAASFLWAATFRNRGRTWFMLIVSVVVIFWLQPALPIRGADFFTPLATLVLVVLTWFITADDETRKQRKNYIILAIVAGVVLLLNLTRFLPADFQLLTASRPPQLTTTLIIFLVTGLTLLVLS
;
A
#
# COMPACT_ATOMS: atom_id res chain seq x y z
N MET A 1 -5.30 -21.56 -6.36
CA MET A 1 -5.51 -20.16 -5.95
C MET A 1 -5.21 -19.93 -4.47
N ALA A 2 -6.06 -20.29 -3.50
CA ALA A 2 -5.80 -19.96 -2.08
C ALA A 2 -4.57 -20.67 -1.48
N LEU A 3 -4.43 -21.99 -1.69
CA LEU A 3 -3.29 -22.78 -1.18
C LEU A 3 -1.96 -22.32 -1.79
N GLU A 4 -1.95 -22.01 -3.09
CA GLU A 4 -0.79 -21.51 -3.82
C GLU A 4 -0.31 -20.17 -3.26
N ASN A 5 -1.20 -19.21 -3.05
CA ASN A 5 -0.86 -17.92 -2.45
C ASN A 5 -0.32 -18.09 -1.02
N ILE A 6 -0.90 -18.98 -0.22
CA ILE A 6 -0.41 -19.29 1.13
C ILE A 6 1.00 -19.86 1.07
N LEU A 7 1.28 -20.79 0.14
CA LEU A 7 2.61 -21.37 -0.02
C LEU A 7 3.64 -20.35 -0.51
N ILE A 8 3.28 -19.48 -1.45
CA ILE A 8 4.16 -18.41 -1.92
C ILE A 8 4.49 -17.45 -0.77
N LEU A 9 3.48 -17.00 -0.01
CA LEU A 9 3.68 -16.12 1.14
C LEU A 9 4.50 -16.80 2.24
N ALA A 10 4.26 -18.09 2.52
CA ALA A 10 5.02 -18.85 3.50
C ALA A 10 6.49 -19.01 3.08
N ALA A 11 6.74 -19.38 1.83
CA ALA A 11 8.09 -19.52 1.28
C ALA A 11 8.82 -18.18 1.27
N ALA A 12 8.18 -17.10 0.79
CA ALA A 12 8.75 -15.76 0.80
C ALA A 12 9.07 -15.30 2.23
N SER A 13 8.17 -15.56 3.19
CA SER A 13 8.38 -15.22 4.60
C SER A 13 9.56 -15.98 5.20
N PHE A 14 9.70 -17.27 4.89
CA PHE A 14 10.77 -18.11 5.41
C PHE A 14 12.14 -17.75 4.82
N LEU A 15 12.22 -17.60 3.49
CA LEU A 15 13.42 -17.14 2.79
C LEU A 15 13.85 -15.75 3.28
N TRP A 16 12.90 -14.86 3.54
CA TRP A 16 13.20 -13.53 4.02
C TRP A 16 13.66 -13.51 5.47
N ALA A 17 13.00 -14.27 6.34
CA ALA A 17 13.40 -14.43 7.74
C ALA A 17 14.82 -15.00 7.87
N ALA A 18 15.23 -15.88 6.95
CA ALA A 18 16.58 -16.41 6.89
C ALA A 18 17.60 -15.38 6.38
N THR A 19 17.23 -14.52 5.42
CA THR A 19 18.18 -13.64 4.71
C THR A 19 18.41 -12.29 5.41
N PHE A 20 17.39 -11.68 6.04
CA PHE A 20 17.46 -10.31 6.56
C PHE A 20 17.34 -10.26 8.09
N ARG A 21 18.40 -10.71 8.78
CA ARG A 21 18.38 -10.90 10.24
C ARG A 21 18.46 -9.59 11.06
N ASN A 22 19.15 -8.54 10.60
CA ASN A 22 19.47 -7.39 11.49
C ASN A 22 19.26 -5.95 10.97
N ARG A 23 19.05 -5.68 9.66
CA ARG A 23 18.81 -4.30 9.16
C ARG A 23 17.76 -4.28 8.05
N GLY A 24 16.85 -3.30 8.08
CA GLY A 24 15.83 -3.09 7.04
C GLY A 24 14.54 -3.91 7.17
N ARG A 25 14.49 -4.88 8.10
CA ARG A 25 13.32 -5.76 8.31
C ARG A 25 12.02 -4.98 8.54
N THR A 26 12.05 -3.92 9.34
CA THR A 26 10.85 -3.09 9.60
C THR A 26 10.32 -2.38 8.35
N TRP A 27 11.22 -1.77 7.56
CA TRP A 27 10.84 -1.06 6.34
C TRP A 27 10.36 -2.01 5.25
N PHE A 28 11.00 -3.17 5.13
CA PHE A 28 10.55 -4.22 4.23
C PHE A 28 9.18 -4.76 4.64
N MET A 29 8.96 -5.04 5.93
CA MET A 29 7.66 -5.49 6.44
C MET A 29 6.56 -4.48 6.14
N LEU A 30 6.85 -3.17 6.22
CA LEU A 30 5.92 -2.13 5.80
C LEU A 30 5.58 -2.23 4.30
N ILE A 31 6.60 -2.29 3.44
CA ILE A 31 6.41 -2.37 1.98
C ILE A 31 5.61 -3.62 1.60
N VAL A 32 6.03 -4.78 2.10
CA VAL A 32 5.36 -6.06 1.82
C VAL A 32 3.93 -6.06 2.37
N SER A 33 3.70 -5.55 3.57
CA SER A 33 2.34 -5.44 4.13
C SER A 33 1.43 -4.65 3.20
N VAL A 34 1.87 -3.48 2.74
CA VAL A 34 1.11 -2.67 1.79
C VAL A 34 0.88 -3.44 0.49
N VAL A 35 1.91 -4.04 -0.12
CA VAL A 35 1.75 -4.81 -1.37
C VAL A 35 0.76 -5.96 -1.22
N VAL A 36 0.87 -6.74 -0.14
CA VAL A 36 0.03 -7.92 0.11
C VAL A 36 -1.44 -7.54 0.26
N ILE A 37 -1.75 -6.39 0.87
CA ILE A 37 -3.13 -5.91 1.03
C ILE A 37 -3.80 -5.69 -0.34
N PHE A 38 -3.07 -5.20 -1.35
CA PHE A 38 -3.58 -5.05 -2.72
C PHE A 38 -3.56 -6.36 -3.50
N TRP A 39 -2.52 -7.18 -3.30
CA TRP A 39 -2.33 -8.43 -4.02
C TRP A 39 -3.39 -9.47 -3.68
N LEU A 40 -3.80 -9.54 -2.42
CA LEU A 40 -4.79 -10.50 -1.95
C LEU A 40 -6.25 -10.02 -2.12
N GLN A 41 -6.49 -8.89 -2.78
CA GLN A 41 -7.86 -8.45 -3.07
C GLN A 41 -8.52 -9.40 -4.07
N PRO A 42 -9.76 -9.83 -3.83
CA PRO A 42 -10.53 -10.55 -4.83
C PRO A 42 -10.89 -9.61 -5.99
N ALA A 43 -10.99 -10.16 -7.20
CA ALA A 43 -11.51 -9.41 -8.33
C ALA A 43 -12.99 -9.04 -8.07
N LEU A 44 -13.27 -7.75 -7.98
CA LEU A 44 -14.62 -7.24 -7.76
C LEU A 44 -15.31 -6.91 -9.09
N PRO A 45 -16.64 -7.05 -9.17
CA PRO A 45 -17.40 -6.77 -10.40
C PRO A 45 -17.39 -5.28 -10.79
N ILE A 46 -17.14 -4.38 -9.82
CA ILE A 46 -17.03 -2.94 -10.05
C ILE A 46 -15.59 -2.63 -10.49
N ARG A 47 -15.44 -1.98 -11.65
CA ARG A 47 -14.13 -1.70 -12.25
C ARG A 47 -13.25 -0.86 -11.31
N GLY A 48 -12.10 -1.40 -10.94
CA GLY A 48 -11.11 -0.75 -10.08
C GLY A 48 -11.48 -0.72 -8.59
N ALA A 49 -12.62 -1.29 -8.18
CA ALA A 49 -13.01 -1.33 -6.77
C ALA A 49 -12.04 -2.17 -5.92
N ASP A 50 -11.51 -3.25 -6.50
CA ASP A 50 -10.44 -4.07 -5.92
C ASP A 50 -9.18 -3.27 -5.58
N PHE A 51 -8.89 -2.17 -6.29
CA PHE A 51 -7.81 -1.25 -5.95
C PHE A 51 -8.25 -0.13 -5.01
N PHE A 52 -9.46 0.41 -5.18
CA PHE A 52 -9.94 1.53 -4.36
C PHE A 52 -10.26 1.12 -2.92
N THR A 53 -10.73 -0.11 -2.68
CA THR A 53 -11.02 -0.61 -1.34
C THR A 53 -9.78 -0.59 -0.43
N PRO A 54 -8.66 -1.25 -0.77
CA PRO A 54 -7.46 -1.20 0.06
C PRO A 54 -6.86 0.21 0.15
N LEU A 55 -6.93 1.00 -0.91
CA LEU A 55 -6.51 2.41 -0.89
C LEU A 55 -7.33 3.23 0.12
N ALA A 56 -8.65 3.08 0.12
CA ALA A 56 -9.54 3.78 1.05
C ALA A 56 -9.26 3.37 2.49
N THR A 57 -9.00 2.08 2.76
CA THR A 57 -8.61 1.62 4.09
C THR A 57 -7.30 2.25 4.54
N LEU A 58 -6.28 2.34 3.68
CA LEU A 58 -5.02 3.02 4.03
C LEU A 58 -5.22 4.51 4.33
N VAL A 59 -6.03 5.20 3.51
CA VAL A 59 -6.38 6.61 3.76
C VAL A 59 -7.06 6.77 5.11
N LEU A 60 -8.04 5.92 5.43
CA LEU A 60 -8.72 5.95 6.73
C LEU A 60 -7.76 5.70 7.88
N VAL A 61 -6.88 4.70 7.79
CA VAL A 61 -5.87 4.41 8.81
C VAL A 61 -4.98 5.64 9.06
N VAL A 62 -4.52 6.29 7.99
CA VAL A 62 -3.69 7.51 8.09
C VAL A 62 -4.47 8.66 8.73
N LEU A 63 -5.70 8.91 8.32
CA LEU A 63 -6.53 9.99 8.87
C LEU A 63 -6.88 9.73 10.34
N THR A 64 -7.30 8.52 10.70
CA THR A 64 -7.61 8.15 12.08
C THR A 64 -6.38 8.27 12.96
N TRP A 65 -5.23 7.77 12.52
CA TRP A 65 -3.97 7.94 13.24
C TRP A 65 -3.62 9.42 13.39
N PHE A 66 -3.75 10.21 12.33
CA PHE A 66 -3.42 11.63 12.37
C PHE A 66 -4.34 12.41 13.31
N ILE A 67 -5.63 12.07 13.41
CA ILE A 67 -6.57 12.74 14.32
C ILE A 67 -6.33 12.33 15.79
N THR A 68 -5.87 11.11 16.05
CA THR A 68 -5.76 10.54 17.40
C THR A 68 -4.37 10.59 18.02
N ALA A 69 -3.30 10.66 17.22
CA ALA A 69 -1.93 10.72 17.72
C ALA A 69 -1.64 12.07 18.43
N ASP A 70 -0.68 12.13 19.34
CA ASP A 70 -0.24 13.40 19.93
C ASP A 70 0.61 14.22 18.96
N ASP A 71 0.60 15.55 19.09
CA ASP A 71 1.30 16.48 18.19
C ASP A 71 2.81 16.22 18.09
N GLU A 72 3.46 15.87 19.21
CA GLU A 72 4.88 15.53 19.23
C GLU A 72 5.17 14.27 18.39
N THR A 73 4.27 13.29 18.46
CA THR A 73 4.38 12.06 17.67
C THR A 73 4.10 12.35 16.20
N ARG A 74 3.07 13.13 15.87
CA ARG A 74 2.70 13.47 14.49
C ARG A 74 3.86 14.09 13.70
N LYS A 75 4.58 15.04 14.31
CA LYS A 75 5.62 15.85 13.65
C LYS A 75 6.97 15.14 13.50
N GLN A 76 7.08 13.87 13.91
CA GLN A 76 8.32 13.11 13.73
C GLN A 76 8.64 12.90 12.24
N ARG A 77 9.88 13.23 11.84
CA ARG A 77 10.38 13.04 10.46
C ARG A 77 10.13 11.62 9.93
N LYS A 78 10.21 10.62 10.80
CA LYS A 78 9.98 9.22 10.46
C LYS A 78 8.57 8.97 9.91
N ASN A 79 7.56 9.69 10.37
CA ASN A 79 6.17 9.50 9.91
C ASN A 79 5.98 10.02 8.50
N TYR A 80 6.61 11.14 8.13
CA TYR A 80 6.62 11.61 6.74
C TYR A 80 7.29 10.60 5.80
N ILE A 81 8.37 9.94 6.25
CA ILE A 81 9.03 8.88 5.47
C ILE A 81 8.10 7.68 5.31
N ILE A 82 7.41 7.25 6.38
CA ILE A 82 6.43 6.15 6.32
C ILE A 82 5.31 6.48 5.33
N LEU A 83 4.72 7.68 5.42
CA LEU A 83 3.67 8.14 4.49
C LEU A 83 4.17 8.17 3.05
N ALA A 84 5.37 8.68 2.81
CA ALA A 84 5.98 8.71 1.47
C ALA A 84 6.22 7.29 0.92
N ILE A 85 6.65 6.34 1.76
CA ILE A 85 6.83 4.94 1.35
C ILE A 85 5.48 4.30 1.01
N VAL A 86 4.46 4.47 1.86
CA VAL A 86 3.12 3.92 1.60
C VAL A 86 2.56 4.49 0.30
N ALA A 87 2.58 5.81 0.12
CA ALA A 87 2.12 6.46 -1.11
C ALA A 87 2.95 6.01 -2.33
N GLY A 88 4.27 5.93 -2.19
CA GLY A 88 5.18 5.48 -3.25
C GLY A 88 4.90 4.05 -3.69
N VAL A 89 4.71 3.11 -2.75
CA VAL A 89 4.36 1.72 -3.07
C VAL A 89 3.03 1.66 -3.80
N VAL A 90 2.01 2.37 -3.33
CA VAL A 90 0.70 2.40 -4.00
C VAL A 90 0.78 3.01 -5.40
N LEU A 91 1.55 4.08 -5.59
CA LEU A 91 1.78 4.68 -6.91
C LEU A 91 2.54 3.73 -7.84
N LEU A 92 3.56 3.02 -7.35
CA LEU A 92 4.27 1.99 -8.11
C LEU A 92 3.32 0.86 -8.54
N LEU A 93 2.44 0.41 -7.63
CA LEU A 93 1.39 -0.56 -7.96
C LEU A 93 0.43 0.02 -9.01
N ASN A 94 0.07 1.29 -8.92
CA ASN A 94 -0.80 1.92 -9.93
C ASN A 94 -0.11 2.03 -11.31
N LEU A 95 1.21 2.28 -11.35
CA LEU A 95 2.00 2.32 -12.58
C LEU A 95 2.04 0.96 -13.30
N THR A 96 1.80 -0.15 -12.61
CA THR A 96 1.64 -1.47 -13.26
C THR A 96 0.49 -1.51 -14.26
N ARG A 97 -0.42 -0.52 -14.23
CA ARG A 97 -1.44 -0.31 -15.27
C ARG A 97 -0.84 -0.17 -16.67
N PHE A 98 0.36 0.39 -16.80
CA PHE A 98 1.04 0.57 -18.08
C PHE A 98 1.75 -0.70 -18.57
N LEU A 99 1.80 -1.76 -17.74
CA LEU A 99 2.35 -3.04 -18.14
C LEU A 99 1.34 -3.85 -18.97
N PRO A 100 1.83 -4.72 -19.87
CA PRO A 100 0.98 -5.69 -20.56
C PRO A 100 0.21 -6.57 -19.58
N ALA A 101 -0.97 -7.05 -19.98
CA ALA A 101 -1.85 -7.85 -19.12
C ALA A 101 -1.18 -9.10 -18.54
N ASP A 102 -0.25 -9.70 -19.27
CA ASP A 102 0.46 -10.91 -18.86
C ASP A 102 1.39 -10.71 -17.65
N PHE A 103 1.78 -9.45 -17.36
CA PHE A 103 2.64 -9.09 -16.24
C PHE A 103 1.87 -8.53 -15.03
N GLN A 104 0.53 -8.55 -15.05
CA GLN A 104 -0.32 -8.05 -13.97
C GLN A 104 -0.49 -9.08 -12.85
N LEU A 105 0.62 -9.48 -12.24
CA LEU A 105 0.65 -10.50 -11.18
C LEU A 105 0.28 -9.95 -9.79
N LEU A 106 0.39 -8.63 -9.59
CA LEU A 106 0.30 -7.99 -8.27
C LEU A 106 -1.07 -7.40 -7.95
N THR A 107 -1.95 -7.22 -8.94
CA THR A 107 -3.31 -6.69 -8.73
C THR A 107 -4.31 -7.55 -9.47
N ALA A 108 -5.49 -7.79 -8.86
CA ALA A 108 -6.51 -8.67 -9.42
C ALA A 108 -7.09 -8.16 -10.74
N SER A 109 -7.18 -6.84 -10.90
CA SER A 109 -7.56 -6.20 -12.15
C SER A 109 -6.62 -5.03 -12.50
N ARG A 110 -6.82 -4.46 -13.69
CA ARG A 110 -6.06 -3.31 -14.18
C ARG A 110 -6.24 -2.14 -13.20
N PRO A 111 -5.15 -1.60 -12.59
CA PRO A 111 -5.26 -0.49 -11.66
C PRO A 111 -6.01 0.70 -12.28
N PRO A 112 -6.68 1.55 -11.48
CA PRO A 112 -7.45 2.70 -11.95
C PRO A 112 -6.56 3.78 -12.57
N GLN A 113 -7.16 4.82 -13.16
CA GLN A 113 -6.40 5.88 -13.82
C GLN A 113 -5.44 6.53 -12.82
N LEU A 114 -4.20 6.79 -13.26
CA LEU A 114 -3.17 7.39 -12.42
C LEU A 114 -3.61 8.75 -11.88
N THR A 115 -4.30 9.54 -12.70
CA THR A 115 -4.88 10.83 -12.34
C THR A 115 -5.82 10.72 -11.14
N THR A 116 -6.72 9.74 -11.12
CA THR A 116 -7.64 9.53 -9.98
C THR A 116 -6.87 9.21 -8.70
N THR A 117 -5.86 8.36 -8.78
CA THR A 117 -5.04 7.99 -7.61
C THR A 117 -4.24 9.18 -7.09
N LEU A 118 -3.68 10.00 -7.99
CA LEU A 118 -2.99 11.24 -7.62
C LEU A 118 -3.93 12.26 -6.97
N ILE A 119 -5.17 12.40 -7.47
CA ILE A 119 -6.18 13.26 -6.86
C ILE A 119 -6.49 12.81 -5.44
N ILE A 120 -6.65 11.49 -5.20
CA ILE A 120 -6.89 10.96 -3.84
C ILE A 120 -5.73 11.30 -2.91
N PHE A 121 -4.48 11.11 -3.34
CA PHE A 121 -3.32 11.49 -2.53
C PHE A 121 -3.22 12.99 -2.30
N LEU A 122 -3.54 13.80 -3.30
CA LEU A 122 -3.56 15.26 -3.18
C LEU A 122 -4.61 15.71 -2.16
N VAL A 123 -5.84 15.22 -2.27
CA VAL A 123 -6.92 15.53 -1.32
C VAL A 123 -6.53 15.07 0.08
N THR A 124 -6.04 13.85 0.22
CA THR A 124 -5.57 13.33 1.53
C THR A 124 -4.45 14.20 2.11
N GLY A 125 -3.46 14.56 1.30
CA GLY A 125 -2.36 15.43 1.72
C GLY A 125 -2.84 16.82 2.15
N LEU A 126 -3.76 17.43 1.40
CA LEU A 126 -4.38 18.70 1.77
C LEU A 126 -5.17 18.59 3.08
N THR A 127 -5.93 17.51 3.28
CA THR A 127 -6.65 17.30 4.55
C THR A 127 -5.71 17.19 5.74
N LEU A 128 -4.58 16.50 5.58
CA LEU A 128 -3.56 16.40 6.63
C LEU A 128 -2.92 17.76 6.93
N LEU A 129 -2.69 18.59 5.91
CA LEU A 129 -2.16 19.96 6.09
C LEU A 129 -3.15 20.90 6.77
N VAL A 130 -4.45 20.73 6.53
CA VAL A 130 -5.49 21.53 7.21
C VAL A 130 -5.63 21.13 8.68
N LEU A 131 -5.37 19.86 9.01
CA LEU A 131 -5.46 19.32 10.37
C LEU A 131 -4.17 19.47 11.20
N SER A 132 -3.05 19.86 10.59
CA SER A 132 -1.71 19.96 11.22
C SER A 132 -1.45 21.30 11.88
#